data_AF-A0AAJ4XWR8-F1
#
_entry.id   AF-A0AAJ4XWR8-F1
#
_cell.length_a   1.000
_cell.length_b   1.000
_cell.length_c   1.000
_cell.angle_alpha   90.00
_cell.angle_beta   90.00
_cell.angle_gamma   90.00
#
_symmetry.space_group_name_H-M   'P 1'
#
loop_
_entity.id
_entity.type
_entity.pdbx_description
1 polymer ?
#
loop_
_entity_poly.entity_id
_entity_poly.type
_entity_poly.pdbx_seq_one_letter_code
_entity_poly.pdbx_strand_id
1 'polypeptide(L)'
;MTETTAVPLEVPPPLWRTFEDFLAGVPTREIRYWCDRKAVRANRERLMSGRPKEGITTSDVVSVLTGARGRCSHCGSLAVEGAPMHPETRKPLPWAHIGRRIGSLDHIVSRFDGGPNTVENLRWSCHWCNTWHSERMPARRTMGQSCGTAPDSPLTRREQAARPGLGRALVCLAAHSRWMPA
;
A
#
# COMPACT_ATOMS: atom_id res chain seq x y z
N MET A 1 -7.38 15.89 37.05
CA MET A 1 -7.22 15.15 35.78
C MET A 1 -7.65 16.11 34.68
N THR A 2 -6.71 16.76 34.00
CA THR A 2 -7.02 17.70 32.91
C THR A 2 -7.35 16.89 31.66
N GLU A 3 -8.64 16.85 31.35
CA GLU A 3 -9.17 16.31 30.11
C GLU A 3 -8.59 17.14 28.95
N THR A 4 -7.63 16.55 28.24
CA THR A 4 -7.06 17.17 27.04
C THR A 4 -8.09 17.01 25.94
N THR A 5 -8.90 18.05 25.72
CA THR A 5 -9.85 18.12 24.62
C THR A 5 -9.06 18.01 23.31
N ALA A 6 -9.15 16.87 22.63
CA ALA A 6 -8.48 16.68 21.36
C ALA A 6 -9.10 17.61 20.31
N VAL A 7 -8.30 18.56 19.80
CA VAL A 7 -8.69 19.38 18.66
C VAL A 7 -8.95 18.44 17.47
N PRO A 8 -10.13 18.49 16.82
CA PRO A 8 -10.38 17.70 15.62
C PRO A 8 -9.32 18.04 14.57
N LEU A 9 -8.53 17.05 14.16
CA LEU A 9 -7.55 17.24 13.09
C LEU A 9 -8.29 17.42 11.77
N GLU A 10 -8.28 18.65 11.25
CA GLU A 10 -8.81 18.94 9.92
C GLU A 10 -7.98 18.18 8.88
N VAL A 11 -8.64 17.31 8.12
CA VAL A 11 -7.99 16.50 7.09
C VAL A 11 -7.90 17.34 5.82
N PRO A 12 -6.68 17.68 5.34
CA PRO A 12 -6.55 18.50 4.15
C PRO A 12 -7.12 17.77 2.94
N PRO A 13 -7.73 18.48 1.96
CA PRO A 13 -8.25 17.86 0.76
C PRO A 13 -7.13 17.15 -0.04
N PRO A 14 -7.46 16.15 -0.87
CA PRO A 14 -6.49 15.55 -1.79
C PRO A 14 -5.91 16.60 -2.74
N LEU A 15 -4.60 16.53 -3.00
CA LEU A 15 -3.93 17.43 -3.94
C LEU A 15 -4.23 17.03 -5.40
N TRP A 16 -4.42 15.74 -5.64
CA TRP A 16 -4.60 15.16 -6.97
C TRP A 16 -5.86 14.32 -7.00
N ARG A 17 -6.69 14.48 -8.05
CA ARG A 17 -7.91 13.67 -8.22
C ARG A 17 -7.65 12.44 -9.08
N THR A 18 -6.81 12.59 -10.10
CA THR A 18 -6.41 11.53 -11.02
C THR A 18 -4.89 11.38 -11.08
N PHE A 19 -4.43 10.28 -11.71
CA PHE A 19 -3.01 10.08 -11.94
C PHE A 19 -2.48 11.05 -13.00
N GLU A 20 -3.32 11.37 -13.97
CA GLU A 20 -3.06 12.33 -15.04
C GLU A 20 -2.87 13.74 -14.48
N ASP A 21 -3.70 14.16 -13.52
CA ASP A 21 -3.53 15.44 -12.81
C ASP A 21 -2.16 15.51 -12.12
N PHE A 22 -1.78 14.42 -11.46
CA PHE A 22 -0.48 14.31 -10.81
C PHE A 22 0.68 14.44 -11.80
N LEU A 23 0.62 13.74 -12.94
CA LEU A 23 1.66 13.84 -13.97
C LEU A 23 1.72 15.23 -14.62
N ALA A 24 0.57 15.90 -14.76
CA ALA A 24 0.53 17.26 -15.30
C ALA A 24 1.05 18.30 -14.29
N GLY A 25 0.81 18.10 -13.00
CA GLY A 25 1.16 19.06 -11.95
C GLY A 25 2.52 18.85 -11.29
N VAL A 26 3.14 17.67 -11.44
CA VAL A 26 4.44 17.36 -10.82
C VAL A 26 5.52 17.21 -11.88
N PRO A 27 6.60 18.01 -11.84
CA PRO A 27 7.72 17.86 -12.78
C PRO A 27 8.33 16.45 -12.74
N THR A 28 8.65 15.89 -13.91
CA THR A 28 9.27 14.55 -14.02
C THR A 28 10.51 14.39 -13.14
N ARG A 29 11.32 15.44 -12.97
CA ARG A 29 12.49 15.44 -12.08
C ARG A 29 12.13 15.15 -10.62
N GLU A 30 11.00 15.66 -10.14
CA GLU A 30 10.54 15.49 -8.77
C GLU A 30 9.97 14.08 -8.56
N ILE A 31 9.25 13.55 -9.55
CA ILE A 31 8.80 12.15 -9.56
C ILE A 31 10.01 11.21 -9.47
N ARG A 32 11.05 11.46 -10.28
CA ARG A 32 12.28 10.67 -10.26
C ARG A 32 13.00 10.78 -8.92
N TYR A 33 13.18 11.98 -8.39
CA TYR A 33 13.79 12.18 -7.07
C TYR A 33 13.02 11.45 -5.95
N TRP A 34 11.69 11.47 -6.00
CA TRP A 34 10.87 10.74 -5.03
C TRP A 34 11.03 9.23 -5.15
N CYS A 35 11.05 8.69 -6.36
CA CYS A 35 11.28 7.27 -6.62
C CYS A 35 12.69 6.82 -6.23
N ASP A 36 13.70 7.67 -6.43
CA ASP A 36 15.08 7.43 -6.03
C ASP A 36 15.21 7.18 -4.52
N ARG A 37 14.61 8.05 -3.71
CA ARG A 37 14.59 7.88 -2.25
C ARG A 37 13.94 6.57 -1.81
N LYS A 38 12.95 6.07 -2.56
CA LYS A 38 12.32 4.77 -2.29
C LYS A 38 13.25 3.63 -2.67
N ALA A 39 13.92 3.71 -3.82
CA ALA A 39 14.92 2.73 -4.24
C ALA A 39 16.07 2.63 -3.22
N VAL A 40 16.64 3.76 -2.80
CA VAL A 40 17.68 3.82 -1.76
C VAL A 40 17.20 3.16 -0.46
N ARG A 41 15.96 3.44 -0.02
CA ARG A 41 15.40 2.83 1.18
C ARG A 41 15.17 1.32 1.04
N ALA A 42 14.75 0.84 -0.13
CA ALA A 42 14.54 -0.58 -0.40
C ALA A 42 15.87 -1.37 -0.43
N ASN A 43 16.92 -0.75 -0.97
CA ASN A 43 18.26 -1.31 -1.09
C ASN A 43 19.06 -1.29 0.22
N ARG A 44 18.61 -0.52 1.23
CA ARG A 44 19.30 -0.44 2.52
C ARG A 44 19.32 -1.78 3.24
N GLU A 45 20.41 -2.02 3.95
CA GLU A 45 20.52 -3.09 4.94
C GLU A 45 19.47 -2.95 6.05
N ARG A 46 18.91 -4.09 6.49
CA ARG A 46 17.94 -4.15 7.59
C ARG A 46 18.39 -5.21 8.59
N LEU A 47 18.08 -4.96 9.86
CA LEU A 47 18.48 -5.82 10.98
C LEU A 47 18.15 -7.31 10.76
N MET A 48 16.95 -7.61 10.24
CA MET A 48 16.46 -9.00 10.13
C MET A 48 16.65 -9.64 8.75
N SER A 49 17.05 -8.87 7.73
CA SER A 49 17.12 -9.37 6.34
C SER A 49 18.41 -8.98 5.61
N GLY A 50 19.39 -8.43 6.34
CA GLY A 50 20.67 -7.97 5.81
C GLY A 50 20.55 -6.97 4.66
N ARG A 51 21.62 -6.85 3.86
CA ARG A 51 21.63 -6.16 2.57
C ARG A 51 20.99 -7.07 1.50
N PRO A 52 20.13 -6.54 0.60
CA PRO A 52 19.59 -7.36 -0.47
C PRO A 52 20.70 -7.75 -1.46
N LYS A 53 20.62 -8.97 -2.01
CA LYS A 53 21.54 -9.44 -3.05
C LYS A 53 21.41 -8.63 -4.34
N GLU A 54 20.19 -8.19 -4.63
CA GLU A 54 19.82 -7.46 -5.83
C GLU A 54 19.36 -6.04 -5.45
N GLY A 55 19.81 -5.06 -6.23
CA GLY A 55 19.44 -3.67 -6.06
C GLY A 55 18.39 -3.27 -7.09
N ILE A 56 17.38 -2.52 -6.65
CA ILE A 56 16.46 -1.86 -7.58
C ILE A 56 16.94 -0.45 -7.88
N THR A 57 16.67 0.01 -9.08
CA THR A 57 17.01 1.35 -9.56
C THR A 57 15.83 2.31 -9.40
N THR A 58 16.10 3.60 -9.57
CA THR A 58 15.07 4.64 -9.65
C THR A 58 14.10 4.38 -10.81
N SER A 59 14.59 3.91 -11.96
CA SER A 59 13.77 3.60 -13.12
C SER A 59 12.80 2.44 -12.85
N ASP A 60 13.22 1.44 -12.07
CA ASP A 60 12.35 0.34 -11.67
C ASP A 60 11.18 0.83 -10.82
N VAL A 61 11.46 1.69 -9.83
CA VAL A 61 10.41 2.27 -8.97
C VAL A 61 9.47 3.17 -9.77
N VAL A 62 10.00 3.95 -10.73
CA VAL A 62 9.16 4.75 -11.65
C VAL A 62 8.25 3.82 -12.46
N SER A 63 8.77 2.69 -12.96
CA SER A 63 7.99 1.72 -13.75
C SER A 63 6.88 1.06 -12.92
N VAL A 64 7.15 0.75 -11.64
CA VAL A 64 6.13 0.24 -10.69
C VAL A 64 5.06 1.30 -10.43
N LEU A 65 5.44 2.56 -10.20
CA LEU A 65 4.49 3.67 -10.00
C LEU A 65 3.60 3.89 -11.23
N THR A 66 4.19 3.97 -12.42
CA THR A 66 3.45 4.24 -13.67
C THR A 66 2.59 3.05 -14.09
N GLY A 67 3.11 1.83 -13.98
CA GLY A 67 2.35 0.60 -14.25
C GLY A 67 1.12 0.46 -13.34
N ALA A 68 1.23 0.91 -12.08
CA ALA A 68 0.10 0.96 -11.16
C ALA A 68 -0.82 2.18 -11.35
N ARG A 69 -0.48 3.11 -12.25
CA ARG A 69 -1.12 4.43 -12.40
C ARG A 69 -1.27 5.16 -11.05
N GLY A 70 -0.24 5.07 -10.20
CA GLY A 70 -0.25 5.64 -8.86
C GLY A 70 -1.25 5.02 -7.88
N ARG A 71 -1.94 3.92 -8.24
CA ARG A 71 -2.97 3.32 -7.39
C ARG A 71 -2.41 2.23 -6.51
N CYS A 72 -2.88 2.19 -5.27
CA CYS A 72 -2.55 1.14 -4.32
C CYS A 72 -3.04 -0.22 -4.84
N SER A 73 -2.15 -1.20 -4.94
CA SER A 73 -2.48 -2.58 -5.32
C SER A 73 -3.46 -3.26 -4.35
N HIS A 74 -3.57 -2.74 -3.12
CA HIS A 74 -4.49 -3.22 -2.11
C HIS A 74 -5.82 -2.51 -2.25
N CYS A 75 -5.99 -1.27 -1.80
CA CYS A 75 -7.32 -0.65 -1.75
C CYS A 75 -7.70 0.17 -2.99
N GLY A 76 -6.87 0.25 -4.03
CA GLY A 76 -7.15 1.00 -5.27
C GLY A 76 -7.09 2.53 -5.13
N SER A 77 -6.76 3.05 -3.94
CA SER A 77 -6.66 4.49 -3.70
C SER A 77 -5.52 5.11 -4.51
N LEU A 78 -5.71 6.35 -4.97
CA LEU A 78 -4.64 7.12 -5.60
C LEU A 78 -3.62 7.52 -4.52
N ALA A 79 -2.43 6.94 -4.59
CA ALA A 79 -1.39 7.03 -3.58
C ALA A 79 -0.15 7.71 -4.17
N VAL A 80 -0.26 8.99 -4.52
CA VAL A 80 0.80 9.76 -5.21
C VAL A 80 1.29 10.97 -4.40
N GLU A 81 0.75 11.17 -3.21
CA GLU A 81 1.14 12.27 -2.33
C GLU A 81 2.33 11.89 -1.44
N GLY A 82 3.06 12.91 -0.98
CA GLY A 82 4.01 12.79 0.12
C GLY A 82 3.31 12.85 1.47
N ALA A 83 3.97 12.34 2.52
CA ALA A 83 3.50 12.56 3.88
C ALA A 83 3.58 14.07 4.19
N PRO A 84 2.52 14.69 4.73
CA PRO A 84 2.60 16.08 5.12
C PRO A 84 3.53 16.22 6.31
N MET A 85 4.29 17.29 6.28
CA MET A 85 5.31 17.61 7.27
C MET A 85 4.83 18.82 8.07
N HIS A 86 5.04 18.79 9.37
CA HIS A 86 4.81 19.94 10.23
C HIS A 86 5.69 21.11 9.76
N PRO A 87 5.14 22.32 9.57
CA PRO A 87 5.86 23.43 8.97
C PRO A 87 7.12 23.81 9.78
N GLU A 88 7.00 23.85 11.10
CA GLU A 88 8.10 24.21 12.00
C GLU A 88 9.07 23.06 12.27
N THR A 89 8.57 21.94 12.83
CA THR A 89 9.44 20.84 13.28
C THR A 89 9.95 19.94 12.15
N ARG A 90 9.40 20.08 10.93
CA ARG A 90 9.66 19.19 9.78
C ARG A 90 9.41 17.71 10.09
N LYS A 91 8.67 17.38 11.14
CA LYS A 91 8.28 16.01 11.46
C LYS A 91 7.01 15.62 10.70
N PRO A 92 6.81 14.34 10.33
CA PRO A 92 5.55 13.90 9.73
C PRO A 92 4.37 14.18 10.65
N LEU A 93 3.28 14.74 10.11
CA LEU A 93 2.03 14.89 10.86
C LEU A 93 1.36 13.51 11.07
N PRO A 94 0.48 13.37 12.08
CA PRO A 94 -0.38 12.19 12.22
C PRO A 94 -1.16 11.95 10.93
N TRP A 95 -0.86 10.85 10.25
CA TRP A 95 -1.27 10.64 8.87
C TRP A 95 -2.44 9.66 8.73
N ALA A 96 -3.09 9.26 9.82
CA ALA A 96 -4.04 8.15 9.78
C ALA A 96 -5.15 8.34 8.74
N HIS A 97 -5.69 9.56 8.62
CA HIS A 97 -6.75 9.88 7.66
C HIS A 97 -6.27 10.05 6.21
N ILE A 98 -4.97 10.23 5.99
CA ILE A 98 -4.38 10.51 4.66
C ILE A 98 -3.41 9.43 4.19
N GLY A 99 -3.15 8.40 5.01
CA GLY A 99 -2.23 7.32 4.69
C GLY A 99 -2.58 6.57 3.40
N ARG A 100 -3.85 6.65 2.98
CA ARG A 100 -4.32 6.09 1.72
C ARG A 100 -3.92 6.89 0.48
N ARG A 101 -3.49 8.15 0.65
CA ARG A 101 -2.99 9.04 -0.41
C ARG A 101 -1.47 9.06 -0.52
N ILE A 102 -0.78 8.63 0.53
CA ILE A 102 0.68 8.64 0.57
C ILE A 102 1.22 7.42 -0.18
N GLY A 103 2.00 7.65 -1.22
CA GLY A 103 2.60 6.59 -2.03
C GLY A 103 3.73 5.85 -1.32
N SER A 104 3.74 4.54 -1.42
CA SER A 104 4.74 3.65 -0.82
C SER A 104 5.09 2.49 -1.74
N LEU A 105 6.25 1.89 -1.49
CA LEU A 105 6.74 0.71 -2.18
C LEU A 105 6.60 -0.48 -1.23
N ASP A 106 5.88 -1.51 -1.65
CA ASP A 106 5.65 -2.74 -0.89
C ASP A 106 6.24 -3.93 -1.63
N HIS A 107 6.71 -4.92 -0.86
CA HIS A 107 7.15 -6.19 -1.40
C HIS A 107 5.96 -7.16 -1.42
N ILE A 108 5.79 -7.95 -2.48
CA ILE A 108 4.73 -8.96 -2.54
C ILE A 108 4.98 -10.02 -1.47
N VAL A 109 6.20 -10.56 -1.46
CA VAL A 109 6.78 -11.37 -0.39
C VAL A 109 7.77 -10.50 0.37
N SER A 110 7.56 -10.32 1.67
CA SER A 110 8.44 -9.51 2.52
C SER A 110 9.89 -10.00 2.46
N ARG A 111 10.85 -9.06 2.49
CA ARG A 111 12.27 -9.41 2.64
C ARG A 111 12.57 -10.17 3.94
N PHE A 112 11.77 -9.96 4.98
CA PHE A 112 11.88 -10.72 6.23
C PHE A 112 11.55 -12.21 6.01
N ASP A 113 10.56 -12.49 5.15
CA ASP A 113 10.12 -13.84 4.82
C ASP A 113 10.90 -14.44 3.62
N GLY A 114 12.08 -13.90 3.33
CA GLY A 114 12.96 -14.38 2.25
C GLY A 114 12.61 -13.86 0.85
N GLY A 115 11.68 -12.90 0.71
CA GLY A 115 11.35 -12.32 -0.59
C GLY A 115 12.53 -11.56 -1.23
N PRO A 116 12.72 -11.67 -2.57
CA PRO A 116 13.80 -11.00 -3.26
C PRO A 116 13.55 -9.49 -3.39
N ASN A 117 14.60 -8.71 -3.64
CA ASN A 117 14.48 -7.28 -3.90
C ASN A 117 14.54 -6.99 -5.40
N THR A 118 13.57 -7.55 -6.13
CA THR A 118 13.43 -7.46 -7.59
C THR A 118 12.17 -6.74 -7.98
N VAL A 119 12.10 -6.22 -9.22
CA VAL A 119 10.93 -5.49 -9.72
C VAL A 119 9.66 -6.33 -9.67
N GLU A 120 9.76 -7.63 -9.95
CA GLU A 120 8.65 -8.59 -9.96
C GLU A 120 8.08 -8.82 -8.56
N ASN A 121 8.89 -8.65 -7.51
CA ASN A 121 8.45 -8.74 -6.13
C ASN A 121 8.02 -7.38 -5.56
N LEU A 122 7.90 -6.33 -6.37
CA LEU A 122 7.48 -5.00 -5.94
C LEU A 122 6.08 -4.66 -6.43
N ARG A 123 5.39 -3.85 -5.64
CA ARG A 123 4.14 -3.22 -6.04
C ARG A 123 3.98 -1.84 -5.42
N TRP A 124 3.20 -1.01 -6.10
CA TRP A 124 2.80 0.27 -5.56
C TRP A 124 1.68 0.09 -4.53
N SER A 125 1.83 0.71 -3.36
CA SER A 125 0.83 0.65 -2.30
C SER A 125 0.66 2.01 -1.64
N CYS A 126 -0.48 2.24 -1.01
CA CYS A 126 -0.61 3.36 -0.10
C CYS A 126 0.06 3.04 1.24
N HIS A 127 0.53 4.08 1.92
CA HIS A 127 1.22 3.92 3.20
C HIS A 127 0.35 3.23 4.26
N TRP A 128 -0.98 3.46 4.26
CA TRP A 128 -1.90 2.78 5.17
C TRP A 128 -1.87 1.26 5.00
N CYS A 129 -2.06 0.76 3.78
CA CYS A 129 -2.07 -0.68 3.51
C CYS A 129 -0.68 -1.33 3.66
N ASN A 130 0.39 -0.56 3.49
CA ASN A 130 1.75 -1.03 3.74
C ASN A 130 2.08 -1.10 5.25
N THR A 131 1.42 -0.30 6.09
CA THR A 131 1.64 -0.31 7.54
C THR A 131 0.70 -1.29 8.25
N TRP A 132 -0.59 -1.29 7.88
CA TRP A 132 -1.63 -2.07 8.54
C TRP A 132 -2.11 -3.21 7.64
N HIS A 133 -1.35 -4.30 7.63
CA HIS A 133 -1.62 -5.44 6.75
C HIS A 133 -3.00 -6.08 6.98
N SER A 134 -3.47 -6.11 8.23
CA SER A 134 -4.80 -6.58 8.62
C SER A 134 -5.94 -5.72 8.05
N GLU A 135 -5.65 -4.49 7.64
CA GLU A 135 -6.63 -3.55 7.09
C GLU A 135 -6.50 -3.37 5.56
N ARG A 136 -5.74 -4.26 4.92
CA ARG A 136 -5.71 -4.35 3.47
C ARG A 136 -7.09 -4.77 2.99
N MET A 137 -7.81 -3.80 2.42
CA MET A 137 -9.00 -4.12 1.63
C MET A 137 -8.52 -4.58 0.25
N PRO A 138 -8.90 -5.77 -0.23
CA PRO A 138 -8.60 -6.15 -1.60
C PRO A 138 -9.24 -5.13 -2.54
N ALA A 139 -8.54 -4.81 -3.63
CA ALA A 139 -9.01 -3.81 -4.58
C ALA A 139 -10.35 -4.33 -5.06
N ARG A 140 -11.40 -3.50 -4.91
CA ARG A 140 -12.74 -3.84 -5.39
C ARG A 140 -12.52 -4.34 -6.81
N ARG A 141 -12.70 -5.64 -7.06
CA ARG A 141 -12.61 -6.21 -8.41
C ARG A 141 -13.48 -5.28 -9.25
N THR A 142 -12.88 -4.57 -10.19
CA THR A 142 -13.67 -3.88 -11.20
C THR A 142 -14.46 -5.01 -11.85
N MET A 143 -15.76 -5.10 -11.55
CA MET A 143 -16.65 -6.00 -12.28
C MET A 143 -16.68 -5.47 -13.71
N GLY A 144 -15.77 -6.02 -14.50
CA GLY A 144 -15.41 -5.59 -15.85
C GLY A 144 -14.51 -6.64 -16.48
N GLN A 145 -14.78 -7.91 -16.18
CA GLN A 145 -14.27 -9.04 -16.93
C GLN A 145 -15.41 -9.46 -17.86
N SER A 146 -15.58 -8.71 -18.96
CA SER A 146 -16.32 -9.18 -20.12
C SER A 146 -15.33 -9.85 -21.06
N CYS A 147 -15.17 -11.15 -20.89
CA CYS A 147 -14.94 -12.07 -21.98
C CYS A 147 -15.79 -13.30 -21.67
N GLY A 148 -17.06 -13.16 -22.02
CA GLY A 148 -17.95 -14.31 -22.11
C GLY A 148 -17.40 -15.26 -23.16
N THR A 149 -17.06 -16.45 -22.70
CA THR A 149 -17.49 -17.68 -23.35
C THR A 149 -17.95 -18.58 -22.23
N ALA A 150 -19.28 -18.69 -22.10
CA ALA A 150 -19.89 -19.74 -21.31
C ALA A 150 -19.40 -21.08 -21.89
N PRO A 151 -18.89 -22.02 -21.08
CA PRO A 151 -18.98 -23.41 -21.47
C PRO A 151 -20.44 -23.82 -21.31
N ASP A 152 -21.07 -24.17 -22.42
CA ASP A 152 -22.33 -24.91 -22.43
C ASP A 152 -22.22 -26.07 -21.44
N SER A 153 -22.99 -25.98 -20.36
CA SER A 153 -23.28 -27.12 -19.51
C SER A 153 -24.45 -27.89 -20.10
N PRO A 154 -24.30 -29.19 -20.38
CA PRO A 154 -25.38 -30.13 -20.16
C PRO A 154 -25.17 -30.83 -18.82
N LEU A 155 -26.08 -30.51 -17.91
CA LEU A 155 -26.63 -31.37 -16.87
C LEU A 155 -26.16 -32.84 -16.88
N THR A 156 -25.48 -33.26 -15.82
CA THR A 156 -25.78 -34.55 -15.16
C THR A 156 -25.56 -34.47 -13.65
N ARG A 157 -26.70 -34.29 -12.96
CA ARG A 157 -27.18 -34.91 -11.71
C ARG A 157 -26.28 -35.97 -11.04
N ARG A 158 -26.21 -35.90 -9.69
CA ARG A 158 -25.55 -36.78 -8.66
C ARG A 158 -24.20 -36.20 -8.22
N GLU A 159 -23.90 -35.90 -6.95
CA GLU A 159 -24.32 -36.42 -5.65
C GLU A 159 -24.29 -35.31 -4.59
N GLN A 160 -25.33 -35.28 -3.75
CA GLN A 160 -25.29 -34.69 -2.42
C GLN A 160 -24.66 -35.71 -1.47
N ALA A 161 -23.64 -35.31 -0.70
CA ALA A 161 -23.33 -35.94 0.58
C ALA A 161 -22.55 -34.98 1.49
N ALA A 162 -23.28 -34.43 2.46
CA ALA A 162 -22.92 -34.20 3.86
C ALA A 162 -21.44 -34.01 4.26
N ARG A 163 -21.15 -32.90 4.98
CA ARG A 163 -20.88 -32.96 6.44
C ARG A 163 -20.86 -31.59 7.15
N PRO A 164 -21.21 -31.55 8.46
CA PRO A 164 -21.36 -30.33 9.25
C PRO A 164 -20.23 -30.08 10.28
N GLY A 165 -20.11 -28.82 10.75
CA GLY A 165 -19.89 -28.50 12.18
C GLY A 165 -18.50 -28.02 12.65
N LEU A 166 -18.55 -27.07 13.61
CA LEU A 166 -17.51 -26.51 14.51
C LEU A 166 -16.69 -25.33 13.93
N GLY A 167 -16.51 -24.18 14.58
CA GLY A 167 -16.86 -23.73 15.93
C GLY A 167 -15.85 -22.66 16.40
N ARG A 168 -16.36 -21.49 16.81
CA ARG A 168 -15.83 -20.50 17.78
C ARG A 168 -14.43 -19.84 17.61
N ALA A 169 -14.50 -18.51 17.53
CA ALA A 169 -13.86 -17.48 18.38
C ALA A 169 -12.34 -17.51 18.65
N LEU A 170 -11.66 -16.39 18.35
CA LEU A 170 -10.88 -15.68 19.37
C LEU A 170 -10.76 -14.17 19.08
N VAL A 171 -11.02 -13.41 20.13
CA VAL A 171 -10.79 -11.97 20.31
C VAL A 171 -9.30 -11.75 20.58
N CYS A 172 -8.70 -10.73 19.96
CA CYS A 172 -7.50 -10.08 20.49
C CYS A 172 -7.61 -8.56 20.33
N LEU A 173 -7.99 -7.90 21.44
CA LEU A 173 -7.67 -6.51 21.74
C LEU A 173 -6.24 -6.44 22.31
N ALA A 174 -5.48 -5.42 21.89
CA ALA A 174 -4.44 -4.65 22.62
C ALA A 174 -3.43 -4.11 21.59
N ALA A 175 -3.44 -2.81 21.28
CA ALA A 175 -2.65 -1.76 21.95
C ALA A 175 -1.12 -1.98 21.85
N HIS A 176 -0.44 -1.14 21.07
CA HIS A 176 0.57 -0.16 21.55
C HIS A 176 1.33 0.49 20.38
N SER A 177 1.13 1.80 20.26
CA SER A 177 2.10 2.89 20.19
C SER A 177 3.58 2.62 19.84
N ARG A 178 4.12 3.58 19.07
CA ARG A 178 5.54 3.98 18.86
C ARG A 178 6.33 3.25 17.78
N TRP A 179 6.36 3.84 16.59
CA TRP A 179 7.56 3.85 15.74
C TRP A 179 7.70 5.23 15.07
N MET A 180 8.49 6.11 15.68
CA MET A 180 9.17 7.23 15.01
C MET A 180 10.64 6.84 14.86
N PRO A 181 11.27 6.94 13.66
CA PRO A 181 12.72 6.99 13.59
C PRO A 181 13.21 8.43 13.75
N ALA A 182 14.36 8.54 14.43
CA ALA A 182 15.16 9.74 14.61
C ALA A 182 15.61 10.38 13.29
#